data_AF-A0A6C0F1X0-F1
#
_entry.id   AF-A0A6C0F1X0-F1
#
_cell.length_a   1.000
_cell.length_b   1.000
_cell.length_c   1.000
_cell.angle_alpha   90.00
_cell.angle_beta   90.00
_cell.angle_gamma   90.00
#
_symmetry.space_group_name_H-M   'P 1'
#
loop_
_entity.id
_entity.type
_entity.pdbx_description
1 polymer ?
#
loop_
_entity_poly.entity_id
_entity_poly.type
_entity_poly.pdbx_seq_one_letter_code
_entity_poly.pdbx_strand_id
1 'polypeptide(L)' 'MFKNTIKHKVKAKSPMDEKQKQEHNNKHAEDYIKQLTPFEQSAHRIAKSHLGSSFSLKKSNGYLKWISKK' A
#
# COMPACT_ATOMS: atom_id res chain seq x y z
N MET A 1 -37.81 9.60 -28.61
CA MET A 1 -37.10 8.43 -29.19
C MET A 1 -36.00 9.02 -30.08
N PHE A 2 -34.70 8.74 -30.05
CA PHE A 2 -33.97 7.50 -29.80
C PHE A 2 -32.54 7.80 -29.25
N LYS A 3 -32.21 7.12 -28.14
CA LYS A 3 -30.90 6.61 -27.68
C LYS A 3 -29.62 7.39 -28.04
N ASN A 4 -29.21 8.27 -27.14
CA ASN A 4 -27.83 8.78 -27.07
C ASN A 4 -26.90 7.63 -26.62
N THR A 5 -26.06 7.12 -27.52
CA THR A 5 -25.22 5.94 -27.26
C THR A 5 -23.82 6.41 -26.85
N ILE A 6 -23.53 6.40 -25.55
CA ILE A 6 -22.16 6.59 -25.04
C ILE A 6 -21.36 5.33 -25.40
N LYS A 7 -20.45 5.45 -26.37
CA LYS A 7 -19.41 4.45 -26.60
C LYS A 7 -18.44 4.48 -25.41
N HIS A 8 -18.74 3.73 -24.36
CA HIS A 8 -17.74 3.37 -23.36
C HIS A 8 -16.65 2.56 -24.05
N LYS A 9 -15.53 3.20 -24.35
CA LYS A 9 -14.28 2.49 -24.65
C LYS A 9 -13.79 1.89 -23.34
N VAL A 10 -14.29 0.71 -23.01
CA VAL A 10 -13.66 -0.18 -22.04
C VAL A 10 -12.28 -0.52 -22.60
N LYS A 11 -11.27 0.27 -22.20
CA LYS A 11 -9.88 -0.14 -22.36
C LYS A 11 -9.71 -1.30 -21.40
N ALA A 12 -9.81 -2.53 -21.92
CA ALA A 12 -9.45 -3.74 -21.21
C ALA A 12 -8.05 -3.52 -20.62
N LYS A 13 -7.98 -3.35 -19.30
CA LYS A 13 -6.70 -3.33 -18.59
C LYS A 13 -6.24 -4.78 -18.57
N SER A 14 -5.20 -5.05 -19.35
CA SER A 14 -4.55 -6.34 -19.40
C SER A 14 -4.08 -6.72 -17.98
N PRO A 15 -4.20 -7.97 -17.51
CA PRO A 15 -3.86 -8.37 -16.14
C PRO A 15 -2.36 -8.34 -15.79
N MET A 16 -1.52 -7.75 -16.65
CA MET A 16 -0.07 -8.01 -16.68
C MET A 16 0.80 -6.80 -16.37
N ASP A 17 0.20 -5.68 -15.91
CA ASP A 17 0.91 -4.42 -15.61
C ASP A 17 0.82 -4.00 -14.12
N GLU A 18 0.41 -4.90 -13.21
CA GLU A 18 0.31 -4.60 -11.77
C GLU A 18 1.51 -5.10 -10.94
N LYS A 19 2.41 -5.91 -11.52
CA LYS A 19 3.55 -6.47 -10.78
C LYS A 19 4.77 -5.56 -10.67
N GLN A 20 4.91 -4.54 -11.52
CA GLN A 20 6.17 -3.78 -11.60
C GLN A 20 6.26 -2.55 -10.68
N LYS A 21 5.26 -2.28 -9.82
CA LYS A 21 5.36 -1.23 -8.77
C LYS A 21 5.76 -1.77 -7.39
N GLN A 22 6.01 -3.07 -7.28
CA GLN A 22 6.17 -3.77 -6.00
C GLN A 22 7.64 -3.88 -5.53
N GLU A 23 8.63 -3.95 -6.43
CA GLU A 23 10.03 -4.21 -6.06
C GLU A 23 10.80 -3.00 -5.51
N HIS A 24 10.67 -1.82 -6.11
CA HIS A 24 11.38 -0.63 -5.63
C HIS A 24 10.83 -0.09 -4.29
N ASN A 25 9.66 -0.59 -3.89
CA ASN A 25 8.83 -0.06 -2.82
C ASN A 25 8.94 -0.86 -1.51
N ASN A 26 9.74 -1.92 -1.49
CA ASN A 26 9.91 -2.80 -0.32
C ASN A 26 11.06 -2.34 0.60
N LYS A 27 12.12 -1.74 0.03
CA LYS A 27 13.29 -1.25 0.78
C LYS A 27 12.92 -0.25 1.89
N HIS A 28 12.03 0.70 1.57
CA HIS A 28 11.62 1.73 2.52
C HIS A 28 10.78 1.20 3.69
N ALA A 29 10.03 0.11 3.49
CA ALA A 29 9.23 -0.49 4.54
C ALA A 29 10.12 -1.16 5.60
N GLU A 30 11.17 -1.86 5.17
CA GLU A 30 12.14 -2.49 6.08
C GLU A 30 12.94 -1.46 6.86
N ASP A 31 13.42 -0.39 6.19
CA ASP A 31 14.13 0.70 6.84
C ASP A 31 13.26 1.37 7.91
N TYR A 32 11.98 1.59 7.61
CA TYR A 32 11.02 2.12 8.57
C TYR A 32 10.85 1.21 9.78
N ILE A 33 10.74 -0.10 9.58
CA ILE A 33 10.60 -1.06 10.69
C ILE A 33 11.87 -1.10 11.55
N LYS A 34 13.06 -1.03 10.94
CA LYS A 34 14.35 -1.09 11.66
C LYS A 34 14.58 0.08 12.61
N GLN A 35 14.11 1.28 12.25
CA GLN A 35 14.25 2.46 13.12
C GLN A 35 13.21 2.50 14.27
N LEU A 36 12.18 1.64 14.24
CA LEU A 36 11.14 1.66 15.27
C LEU A 36 11.73 1.32 16.63
N THR A 37 11.25 2.01 17.65
CA THR A 37 11.56 1.70 19.04
C THR A 37 11.01 0.30 19.42
N PRO A 38 11.52 -0.34 20.49
CA PRO A 38 11.01 -1.65 20.93
C PRO A 38 9.50 -1.68 21.17
N PHE A 39 8.94 -0.57 21.68
CA PHE A 39 7.51 -0.40 21.89
C PHE A 39 6.74 -0.35 20.56
N GLU A 40 7.20 0.46 19.61
CA GLU A 40 6.57 0.57 18.29
C GLU A 40 6.66 -0.73 17.49
N GLN A 41 7.77 -1.48 17.61
CA GLN A 41 7.89 -2.82 17.03
C GLN A 41 6.86 -3.79 17.61
N SER A 42 6.60 -3.70 18.92
CA SER A 42 5.60 -4.52 19.59
C SER A 42 4.18 -4.17 19.13
N ALA A 43 3.86 -2.87 19.08
CA ALA A 43 2.59 -2.39 18.55
C ALA A 43 2.39 -2.81 17.08
N HIS A 44 3.44 -2.72 16.26
CA HIS A 44 3.42 -3.19 14.87
C HIS A 44 3.10 -4.68 14.77
N ARG A 45 3.74 -5.54 15.59
CA ARG A 45 3.46 -6.98 15.62
C ARG A 45 2.02 -7.28 16.03
N ILE A 46 1.52 -6.62 17.08
CA ILE A 46 0.14 -6.78 17.55
C ILE A 46 -0.85 -6.40 16.44
N ALA A 47 -0.67 -5.21 15.83
CA ALA A 47 -1.55 -4.74 14.76
C ALA A 47 -1.51 -5.67 13.53
N LYS A 48 -0.32 -6.14 13.14
CA LYS A 48 -0.17 -7.10 12.03
C LYS A 48 -0.86 -8.42 12.33
N SER A 49 -0.69 -8.96 13.54
CA SER A 49 -1.33 -10.21 13.96
C SER A 49 -2.85 -10.08 14.07
N HIS A 50 -3.35 -8.95 14.56
CA HIS A 50 -4.77 -8.74 14.78
C HIS A 50 -5.54 -8.43 13.49
N LEU A 51 -4.93 -7.68 12.57
CA LEU A 51 -5.58 -7.25 11.33
C LEU A 51 -5.31 -8.18 10.14
N GLY A 52 -4.28 -9.03 10.21
CA GLY A 52 -3.98 -10.04 9.19
C GLY A 52 -3.83 -9.44 7.78
N SER A 53 -4.63 -9.91 6.83
CA SER A 53 -4.64 -9.43 5.44
C SER A 53 -5.10 -7.98 5.28
N SER A 54 -5.85 -7.45 6.25
CA SER A 54 -6.27 -6.04 6.27
C SER A 54 -5.16 -5.10 6.75
N PHE A 55 -4.09 -5.65 7.34
CA PHE A 55 -2.95 -4.84 7.78
C PHE A 55 -2.21 -4.25 6.57
N SER A 56 -1.99 -2.94 6.57
CA SER A 56 -1.18 -2.27 5.56
C SER A 56 -0.26 -1.23 6.19
N LEU A 57 1.01 -1.56 6.32
CA LEU A 57 2.04 -0.63 6.82
C LEU A 57 2.08 0.66 6.00
N LYS A 58 1.94 0.55 4.68
CA LYS A 58 2.02 1.66 3.72
C LYS A 58 0.90 2.68 3.87
N LYS A 59 -0.24 2.26 4.43
CA LYS A 59 -1.38 3.14 4.71
C LYS A 59 -1.38 3.68 6.15
N SER A 60 -0.43 3.23 6.98
CA SER A 60 -0.34 3.71 8.35
C SER A 60 0.16 5.16 8.39
N ASN A 61 -0.43 5.97 9.27
CA ASN A 61 -0.06 7.38 9.42
C ASN A 61 1.41 7.54 9.80
N GLY A 62 1.95 6.65 10.63
CA GLY A 62 3.37 6.66 11.03
C GLY A 62 4.32 6.51 9.85
N TYR A 63 4.06 5.53 8.98
CA TYR A 63 4.88 5.31 7.78
C TYR A 63 4.78 6.47 6.79
N LEU A 64 3.57 6.97 6.52
CA LEU A 64 3.36 8.11 5.61
C LEU A 64 4.07 9.38 6.12
N LYS A 65 3.97 9.66 7.42
CA LYS A 65 4.65 10.80 8.06
C LYS A 65 6.17 10.67 7.96
N TRP A 66 6.70 9.45 8.11
CA TRP A 66 8.14 9.22 7.99
C TRP A 66 8.64 9.40 6.57
N ILE A 67 7.95 8.82 5.57
CA ILE A 67 8.29 9.01 4.15
C ILE A 67 8.25 10.49 3.76
N SER A 68 7.28 11.26 4.26
CA SER A 68 7.16 12.69 3.98
C SER A 68 8.31 13.55 4.54
N LYS A 69 9.05 13.05 5.53
CA LYS A 69 10.17 13.78 6.17
C LYS A 69 11.53 13.42 5.59
N LYS A 70 11.59 12.36 4.78
CA LYS A 70 12.79 11.90 4.09
C LYS A 70 12.94 12.66 2.77
#